data_AF-A0A418BTM7-F1
#
_entry.id   AF-A0A418BTM7-F1
#
_cell.length_a   1.000
_cell.length_b   1.000
_cell.length_c   1.000
_cell.angle_alpha   90.00
_cell.angle_beta   90.00
_cell.angle_gamma   90.00
#
_symmetry.space_group_name_H-M   'P 1'
#
loop_
_entity.id
_entity.type
_entity.pdbx_description
1 polymer ?
#
loop_
_entity_poly.entity_id
_entity_poly.type
_entity_poly.pdbx_seq_one_letter_code
_entity_poly.pdbx_strand_id
1 'polypeptide(L)'
;GHRAKFELSGREYDTLCSYLEDVTIDRQSICDVMAFALDHSECAVDISSTIVRSFHVGDSRESKRVHRHVPAMAYVARLFVVSDILHNSSAPLKNASLYRTQFEETLPDIMDTLNAVGHAIVGRMSFNAMRDKVLSVLHAWGQWSLFPPPYLIGLNATFLQKSREVEEDMDVVCAAMDADTLALNDERLKRKCRHAGLVAAGSKHDMYRRLYMLKKFTSSILAYNGAAVIAMAGKNCVAIASDTRLGVQGQTIATDFQKVFRLNDKTFLGLAGLATDVQSVSQLLRFKLNMYKMREEREIKAKTLSALISNLMYEKRFGPWFVEPLVAGLTEDNQPFLSSMDCLGCEMFTKDYVCAGTMEEALHGMCESLFRPDMEPEDLFETISQCLLSACNRDALAGWGGVVHILYEMSRSRNHWVHLARVIHRTPQGVTTKVLKTRKD
;
A
#
# COMPACT_ATOMS: atom_id res chain seq x y z
N GLY A 1 10.45 54.85 -4.47
CA GLY A 1 10.28 53.38 -4.46
C GLY A 1 11.64 52.74 -4.26
N HIS A 2 11.90 52.20 -3.08
CA HIS A 2 13.05 51.32 -2.86
C HIS A 2 12.57 49.91 -3.19
N ARG A 3 13.01 49.33 -4.33
CA ARG A 3 12.97 47.87 -4.49
C ARG A 3 13.89 47.26 -3.43
N ALA A 4 13.42 46.20 -2.78
CA ALA A 4 14.12 45.60 -1.64
C ALA A 4 15.46 45.00 -2.09
N LYS A 5 16.44 44.95 -1.19
CA LYS A 5 17.84 44.53 -1.43
C LYS A 5 18.02 43.07 -1.93
N PHE A 6 16.94 42.33 -2.15
CA PHE A 6 16.92 40.89 -2.44
C PHE A 6 15.89 40.51 -3.54
N GLU A 7 15.57 41.45 -4.43
CA GLU A 7 14.67 41.25 -5.58
C GLU A 7 15.47 41.39 -6.88
N LEU A 8 15.08 40.65 -7.92
CA LEU A 8 15.71 40.78 -9.23
C LEU A 8 15.49 42.19 -9.81
N SER A 9 16.50 42.73 -10.50
CA SER A 9 16.31 43.91 -11.33
C SER A 9 15.32 43.61 -12.46
N GLY A 10 14.67 44.63 -13.02
CA GLY A 10 13.71 44.42 -14.12
C GLY A 10 14.32 43.67 -15.30
N ARG A 11 15.59 43.94 -15.62
CA ARG A 11 16.31 43.26 -16.71
C ARG A 11 16.60 41.80 -16.39
N GLU A 12 17.03 41.50 -15.16
CA GLU A 12 17.28 40.13 -14.71
C GLU A 12 16.00 39.30 -14.66
N TYR A 13 14.89 39.92 -14.23
CA TYR A 13 13.56 39.30 -14.26
C TYR A 13 13.12 38.95 -15.68
N ASP A 14 13.24 39.89 -16.62
CA ASP A 14 12.90 39.66 -18.03
C ASP A 14 13.79 38.57 -18.65
N THR A 15 15.07 38.52 -18.25
CA THR A 15 16.02 37.48 -18.69
C THR A 15 15.60 36.10 -18.18
N LEU A 16 15.25 35.99 -16.90
CA LEU A 16 14.75 34.73 -16.32
C LEU A 16 13.45 34.27 -17.00
N CYS A 17 12.54 35.19 -17.29
CA CYS A 17 11.31 34.87 -18.02
C CYS A 17 11.59 34.31 -19.42
N SER A 18 12.48 34.96 -20.17
CA SER A 18 12.90 34.48 -21.50
C SER A 18 13.53 33.09 -21.43
N TYR A 19 14.40 32.84 -20.44
CA TYR A 19 14.97 31.51 -20.24
C TYR A 19 13.91 30.45 -19.94
N LEU A 20 12.89 30.74 -19.14
CA LEU A 20 11.83 29.80 -18.80
C LEU A 20 10.80 29.59 -19.93
N GLU A 21 10.69 30.54 -20.86
CA GLU A 21 9.88 30.42 -22.08
C GLU A 21 10.55 29.50 -23.10
N ASP A 22 11.87 29.64 -23.29
CA ASP A 22 12.64 28.90 -24.30
C ASP A 22 13.28 27.60 -23.79
N VAL A 23 13.11 27.26 -22.50
CA VAL A 23 13.77 26.09 -21.90
C VAL A 23 13.35 24.78 -22.56
N THR A 24 14.34 23.97 -22.92
CA THR A 24 14.15 22.63 -23.47
C THR A 24 14.68 21.56 -22.51
N ILE A 25 14.44 20.29 -22.83
CA ILE A 25 15.00 19.16 -22.07
C ILE A 25 16.51 18.97 -22.31
N ASP A 26 17.14 19.81 -23.14
CA ASP A 26 18.56 19.73 -23.45
C ASP A 26 19.39 20.17 -22.25
N ARG A 27 20.47 19.42 -21.97
CA ARG A 27 21.32 19.65 -20.81
C ARG A 27 21.88 21.08 -20.74
N GLN A 28 22.26 21.65 -21.89
CA GLN A 28 22.79 23.02 -21.92
C GLN A 28 21.73 24.06 -21.56
N SER A 29 20.52 23.91 -22.11
CA SER A 29 19.40 24.81 -21.82
C SER A 29 19.08 24.84 -20.32
N ILE A 30 19.01 23.66 -19.68
CA ILE A 30 18.78 23.54 -18.23
C ILE A 30 19.95 24.14 -17.43
N CYS A 31 21.19 23.89 -17.86
CA CYS A 31 22.40 24.40 -17.24
C CYS A 31 22.44 25.93 -17.23
N ASP A 32 22.05 26.59 -18.32
CA ASP A 32 22.05 28.05 -18.42
C ASP A 32 21.07 28.69 -17.42
N VAL A 33 19.86 28.13 -17.25
CA VAL A 33 18.88 28.63 -16.28
C VAL A 33 19.33 28.37 -14.84
N MET A 34 19.89 27.18 -14.57
CA MET A 34 20.41 26.83 -13.24
C MET A 34 21.60 27.74 -12.85
N ALA A 35 22.52 27.99 -13.78
CA ALA A 35 23.66 28.88 -13.55
C ALA A 35 23.18 30.29 -13.19
N PHE A 36 22.24 30.84 -13.96
CA PHE A 36 21.62 32.13 -13.66
C PHE A 36 21.01 32.17 -12.25
N ALA A 37 20.30 31.10 -11.85
CA ALA A 37 19.68 31.02 -10.53
C ALA A 37 20.70 30.93 -9.38
N LEU A 38 21.83 30.25 -9.58
CA LEU A 38 22.90 30.17 -8.58
C LEU A 38 23.72 31.46 -8.50
N ASP A 39 23.99 32.12 -9.63
CA ASP A 39 24.71 33.40 -9.66
C ASP A 39 23.94 34.50 -8.92
N HIS A 40 22.60 34.45 -8.96
CA HIS A 40 21.71 35.38 -8.29
C HIS A 40 21.02 34.76 -7.06
N SER A 41 21.67 33.80 -6.38
CA SER A 41 21.08 33.08 -5.25
C SER A 41 20.65 33.97 -4.07
N GLU A 42 21.14 35.20 -4.00
CA GLU A 42 20.66 36.21 -3.04
C GLU A 42 19.17 36.58 -3.24
N CYS A 43 18.66 36.43 -4.45
CA CYS A 43 17.26 36.64 -4.85
C CYS A 43 16.44 35.32 -4.90
N ALA A 44 16.87 34.28 -4.18
CA ALA A 44 16.29 32.93 -4.27
C ALA A 44 14.75 32.86 -4.11
N VAL A 45 14.15 33.74 -3.29
CA VAL A 45 12.69 33.82 -3.11
C VAL A 45 11.97 34.33 -4.36
N ASP A 46 12.53 35.35 -5.01
CA ASP A 46 11.95 35.93 -6.22
C ASP A 46 12.10 34.96 -7.41
N ILE A 47 13.27 34.33 -7.52
CA ILE A 47 13.58 33.29 -8.52
C ILE A 47 12.66 32.08 -8.36
N SER A 48 12.53 31.52 -7.15
CA SER A 48 11.64 30.38 -6.91
C SER A 48 10.19 30.72 -7.24
N SER A 49 9.71 31.90 -6.83
CA SER A 49 8.35 32.36 -7.13
C SER A 49 8.11 32.53 -8.64
N THR A 50 9.11 33.01 -9.38
CA THR A 50 9.04 33.19 -10.83
C THR A 50 9.02 31.85 -11.56
N ILE A 51 9.86 30.89 -11.14
CA ILE A 51 9.84 29.53 -11.66
C ILE A 51 8.48 28.88 -11.39
N VAL A 52 7.95 28.97 -10.17
CA VAL A 52 6.63 28.41 -9.82
C VAL A 52 5.51 29.07 -10.64
N ARG A 53 5.55 30.39 -10.84
CA ARG A 53 4.60 31.11 -11.73
C ARG A 53 4.66 30.60 -13.17
N SER A 54 5.83 30.19 -13.66
CA SER A 54 5.94 29.62 -15.01
C SER A 54 5.17 28.30 -15.18
N PHE A 55 4.88 27.56 -14.11
CA PHE A 55 4.02 26.38 -14.17
C PHE A 55 2.53 26.74 -14.22
N HIS A 56 2.12 27.86 -13.63
CA HIS A 56 0.72 28.23 -13.55
C HIS A 56 0.18 28.64 -14.92
N VAL A 57 -0.95 28.06 -15.33
CA VAL A 57 -1.69 28.46 -16.53
C VAL A 57 -2.71 29.53 -16.13
N GLY A 58 -2.30 30.80 -16.13
CA GLY A 58 -3.14 31.90 -15.65
C GLY A 58 -4.15 32.43 -16.69
N ASP A 59 -5.25 33.01 -16.21
CA ASP A 59 -6.33 33.64 -17.00
C ASP A 59 -6.15 35.18 -17.17
N SER A 60 -5.04 35.74 -16.68
CA SER A 60 -4.76 37.18 -16.71
C SER A 60 -4.28 37.67 -18.09
N ARG A 61 -4.45 38.97 -18.39
CA ARG A 61 -4.00 39.59 -19.65
C ARG A 61 -2.49 39.44 -19.91
N GLU A 62 -1.67 39.32 -18.86
CA GLU A 62 -0.23 39.00 -18.95
C GLU A 62 0.02 37.51 -19.17
N SER A 63 -0.76 36.63 -18.53
CA SER A 63 -0.69 35.17 -18.79
C SER A 63 -1.07 34.81 -20.24
N LYS A 64 -1.91 35.62 -20.90
CA LYS A 64 -2.28 35.45 -22.32
C LYS A 64 -1.16 35.80 -23.31
N ARG A 65 -0.09 36.48 -22.90
CA ARG A 65 1.11 36.68 -23.74
C ARG A 65 2.06 35.48 -23.67
N VAL A 66 2.16 34.82 -22.51
CA VAL A 66 3.07 33.69 -22.23
C VAL A 66 2.44 32.33 -22.60
N HIS A 67 1.11 32.22 -22.61
CA HIS A 67 0.40 30.96 -22.85
C HIS A 67 -0.24 30.86 -24.24
N ARG A 68 0.58 30.88 -25.29
CA ARG A 68 0.23 30.22 -26.55
C ARG A 68 0.80 28.80 -26.52
N HIS A 69 -0.08 27.82 -26.23
CA HIS A 69 0.15 26.38 -26.43
C HIS A 69 1.54 25.87 -25.99
N VAL A 70 1.84 26.00 -24.69
CA VAL A 70 3.09 25.47 -24.11
C VAL A 70 3.09 23.94 -24.21
N PRO A 71 4.05 23.30 -24.90
CA PRO A 71 4.11 21.85 -24.99
C PRO A 71 4.29 21.20 -23.62
N ALA A 72 3.69 20.01 -23.39
CA ALA A 72 3.81 19.29 -22.13
C ALA A 72 5.28 19.07 -21.68
N MET A 73 6.18 18.87 -22.64
CA MET A 73 7.61 18.67 -22.38
C MET A 73 8.34 19.94 -21.89
N ALA A 74 7.82 21.14 -22.12
CA ALA A 74 8.38 22.37 -21.56
C ALA A 74 8.17 22.43 -20.04
N TYR A 75 7.05 21.90 -19.53
CA TYR A 75 6.83 21.76 -18.08
C TYR A 75 7.80 20.76 -17.45
N VAL A 76 8.14 19.68 -18.17
CA VAL A 76 9.18 18.73 -17.74
C VAL A 76 10.55 19.39 -17.72
N ALA A 77 10.88 20.21 -18.72
CA ALA A 77 12.13 20.98 -18.74
C ALA A 77 12.24 21.95 -17.56
N ARG A 78 11.16 22.67 -17.23
CA ARG A 78 11.09 23.51 -16.02
C ARG A 78 11.25 22.69 -14.74
N LEU A 79 10.71 21.47 -14.66
CA LEU A 79 10.93 20.57 -13.53
C LEU A 79 12.40 20.14 -13.42
N PHE A 80 13.08 19.92 -14.54
CA PHE A 80 14.53 19.65 -14.53
C PHE A 80 15.34 20.84 -14.03
N VAL A 81 14.96 22.08 -14.39
CA VAL A 81 15.58 23.28 -13.81
C VAL A 81 15.41 23.30 -12.29
N VAL A 82 14.20 23.05 -11.78
CA VAL A 82 13.96 22.94 -10.32
C VAL A 82 14.84 21.85 -9.70
N SER A 83 14.92 20.68 -10.34
CA SER A 83 15.74 19.56 -9.87
C SER A 83 17.23 19.89 -9.80
N ASP A 84 17.78 20.57 -10.82
CA ASP A 84 19.19 20.93 -10.89
C ASP A 84 19.53 22.05 -9.89
N ILE A 85 18.65 23.03 -9.71
CA ILE A 85 18.80 24.05 -8.65
C ILE A 85 18.79 23.37 -7.27
N LEU A 86 17.87 22.42 -7.05
CA LEU A 86 17.78 21.68 -5.79
C LEU A 86 19.01 20.82 -5.51
N HIS A 87 19.54 20.14 -6.52
CA HIS A 87 20.78 19.36 -6.42
C HIS A 87 21.96 20.27 -6.00
N ASN A 88 22.04 21.48 -6.56
CA ASN A 88 23.11 22.42 -6.28
C ASN A 88 22.82 23.38 -5.11
N SER A 89 21.66 23.28 -4.44
CA SER A 89 21.29 24.13 -3.31
C SER A 89 22.22 24.00 -2.09
N SER A 90 23.01 22.92 -2.03
CA SER A 90 24.04 22.71 -1.00
C SER A 90 25.40 23.33 -1.35
N ALA A 91 25.52 24.03 -2.48
CA ALA A 91 26.74 24.74 -2.86
C ALA A 91 27.09 25.84 -1.83
N PRO A 92 28.37 26.19 -1.66
CA PRO A 92 28.83 27.20 -0.70
C PRO A 92 28.57 28.64 -1.20
N LEU A 93 27.38 28.90 -1.73
CA LEU A 93 26.90 30.20 -2.22
C LEU A 93 25.91 30.80 -1.21
N LYS A 94 25.85 32.12 -1.13
CA LYS A 94 24.94 32.82 -0.21
C LYS A 94 23.49 32.49 -0.56
N ASN A 95 22.68 32.11 0.43
CA ASN A 95 21.26 31.79 0.27
C ASN A 95 20.93 30.63 -0.69
N ALA A 96 21.89 29.87 -1.22
CA ALA A 96 21.60 28.72 -2.08
C ALA A 96 20.77 27.64 -1.37
N SER A 97 20.99 27.43 -0.07
CA SER A 97 20.20 26.49 0.74
C SER A 97 18.74 26.91 0.91
N LEU A 98 18.42 28.19 0.70
CA LEU A 98 17.06 28.71 0.79
C LEU A 98 16.16 28.10 -0.31
N TYR A 99 16.73 27.77 -1.48
CA TYR A 99 15.98 27.13 -2.57
C TYR A 99 15.25 25.86 -2.12
N ARG A 100 15.88 25.02 -1.29
CA ARG A 100 15.24 23.81 -0.76
C ARG A 100 13.95 24.13 -0.01
N THR A 101 14.01 25.09 0.91
CA THR A 101 12.83 25.49 1.70
C THR A 101 11.73 26.13 0.84
N GLN A 102 12.10 26.92 -0.17
CA GLN A 102 11.13 27.56 -1.06
C GLN A 102 10.43 26.56 -1.99
N PHE A 103 11.17 25.60 -2.54
CA PHE A 103 10.58 24.57 -3.39
C PHE A 103 9.80 23.52 -2.61
N GLU A 104 10.22 23.16 -1.39
CA GLU A 104 9.48 22.20 -0.54
C GLU A 104 8.02 22.64 -0.29
N GLU A 105 7.75 23.94 -0.20
CA GLU A 105 6.38 24.44 -0.02
C GLU A 105 5.54 24.42 -1.32
N THR A 106 6.19 24.48 -2.49
CA THR A 106 5.53 24.73 -3.79
C THR A 106 5.54 23.54 -4.74
N LEU A 107 6.38 22.52 -4.48
CA LEU A 107 6.45 21.28 -5.27
C LEU A 107 5.11 20.54 -5.39
N PRO A 108 4.23 20.48 -4.37
CA PRO A 108 2.92 19.85 -4.53
C PRO A 108 2.06 20.56 -5.59
N ASP A 109 2.12 21.88 -5.69
CA ASP A 109 1.39 22.67 -6.71
C ASP A 109 1.96 22.43 -8.12
N ILE A 110 3.28 22.27 -8.23
CA ILE A 110 3.95 21.89 -9.48
C ILE A 110 3.47 20.50 -9.93
N MET A 111 3.38 19.53 -9.03
CA MET A 111 2.90 18.18 -9.34
C MET A 111 1.43 18.15 -9.76
N ASP A 112 0.58 18.98 -9.13
CA ASP A 112 -0.83 19.13 -9.51
C ASP A 112 -0.97 19.72 -10.93
N THR A 113 -0.13 20.71 -11.26
CA THR A 113 -0.07 21.28 -12.62
C THR A 113 0.38 20.23 -13.65
N LEU A 114 1.44 19.47 -13.33
CA LEU A 114 1.94 18.39 -14.20
C LEU A 114 0.89 17.29 -14.39
N ASN A 115 0.10 16.98 -13.37
CA ASN A 115 -1.04 16.07 -13.48
C ASN A 115 -2.09 16.61 -14.47
N ALA A 116 -2.48 17.88 -14.34
CA ALA A 116 -3.45 18.51 -15.23
C ALA A 116 -2.97 18.54 -16.70
N VAL A 117 -1.70 18.92 -16.92
CA VAL A 117 -1.07 18.89 -18.24
C VAL A 117 -1.02 17.47 -18.79
N GLY A 118 -0.68 16.48 -17.96
CA GLY A 118 -0.65 15.07 -18.34
C GLY A 118 -2.01 14.54 -18.81
N HIS A 119 -3.10 14.90 -18.13
CA HIS A 119 -4.46 14.52 -18.51
C HIS A 119 -4.93 15.18 -19.81
N ALA A 120 -4.40 16.35 -20.16
CA ALA A 120 -4.70 17.01 -21.43
C ALA A 120 -4.01 16.34 -22.64
N ILE A 121 -3.07 15.42 -22.42
CA ILE A 121 -2.37 14.70 -23.50
C ILE A 121 -3.27 13.58 -24.04
N VAL A 122 -3.71 13.73 -25.29
CA VAL A 122 -4.54 12.73 -25.99
C VAL A 122 -3.76 11.43 -26.31
N GLY A 123 -2.43 11.53 -26.49
CA GLY A 123 -1.57 10.42 -26.89
C GLY A 123 -0.97 9.62 -25.73
N ARG A 124 -1.29 8.33 -25.62
CA ARG A 124 -0.77 7.42 -24.57
C ARG A 124 0.77 7.36 -24.50
N MET A 125 1.45 7.35 -25.66
CA MET A 125 2.92 7.33 -25.72
C MET A 125 3.53 8.64 -25.20
N SER A 126 2.95 9.78 -25.60
CA SER A 126 3.41 11.11 -25.15
C SER A 126 3.20 11.31 -23.65
N PHE A 127 2.08 10.84 -23.10
CA PHE A 127 1.85 10.84 -21.66
C PHE A 127 2.86 9.96 -20.92
N ASN A 128 3.10 8.72 -21.39
CA ASN A 128 4.10 7.85 -20.78
C ASN A 128 5.51 8.47 -20.82
N ALA A 129 5.90 9.13 -21.92
CA ALA A 129 7.18 9.81 -22.01
C ALA A 129 7.32 10.94 -20.96
N MET A 130 6.28 11.76 -20.78
CA MET A 130 6.25 12.78 -19.73
C MET A 130 6.31 12.14 -18.34
N ARG A 131 5.47 11.13 -18.10
CA ARG A 131 5.38 10.41 -16.83
C ARG A 131 6.72 9.82 -16.43
N ASP A 132 7.38 9.11 -17.33
CA ASP A 132 8.66 8.44 -17.03
C ASP A 132 9.74 9.48 -16.69
N LYS A 133 9.71 10.67 -17.30
CA LYS A 133 10.62 11.77 -16.96
C LYS A 133 10.33 12.36 -15.59
N VAL A 134 9.07 12.65 -15.25
CA VAL A 134 8.69 13.15 -13.91
C VAL A 134 9.05 12.13 -12.82
N LEU A 135 8.75 10.85 -13.05
CA LEU A 135 9.11 9.78 -12.11
C LEU A 135 10.62 9.61 -11.95
N SER A 136 11.41 9.84 -13.01
CA SER A 136 12.87 9.82 -12.91
C SER A 136 13.42 10.92 -11.98
N VAL A 137 12.79 12.11 -11.97
CA VAL A 137 13.15 13.20 -11.04
C VAL A 137 12.83 12.82 -9.61
N LEU A 138 11.62 12.31 -9.34
CA LEU A 138 11.23 11.85 -8.01
C LEU A 138 12.15 10.75 -7.48
N HIS A 139 12.55 9.82 -8.35
CA HIS A 139 13.52 8.79 -8.02
C HIS A 139 14.89 9.37 -7.67
N ALA A 140 15.39 10.33 -8.45
CA ALA A 140 16.64 11.02 -8.19
C ALA A 140 16.62 11.75 -6.83
N TRP A 141 15.53 12.47 -6.50
CA TRP A 141 15.37 13.13 -5.21
C TRP A 141 15.36 12.15 -4.03
N GLY A 142 14.83 10.93 -4.24
CA GLY A 142 14.92 9.83 -3.28
C GLY A 142 16.36 9.35 -3.08
N GLN A 143 17.12 9.15 -4.16
CA GLN A 143 18.53 8.73 -4.10
C GLN A 143 19.41 9.79 -3.42
N TRP A 144 19.17 11.07 -3.69
CA TRP A 144 19.89 12.18 -3.08
C TRP A 144 19.48 12.46 -1.62
N SER A 145 18.46 11.75 -1.11
CA SER A 145 17.86 12.02 0.21
C SER A 145 17.47 13.50 0.38
N LEU A 146 17.01 14.12 -0.72
CA LEU A 146 16.66 15.53 -0.77
C LEU A 146 15.36 15.81 0.01
N PHE A 147 14.43 14.86 0.06
CA PHE A 147 13.20 14.96 0.83
C PHE A 147 12.89 13.64 1.56
N PRO A 148 12.14 13.67 2.67
CA PRO A 148 11.70 12.45 3.35
C PRO A 148 10.85 11.54 2.43
N PRO A 149 10.93 10.20 2.56
CA PRO A 149 10.14 9.29 1.74
C PRO A 149 8.62 9.55 1.74
N PRO A 150 7.95 9.85 2.88
CA PRO A 150 6.51 10.15 2.89
C PRO A 150 6.13 11.35 2.02
N TYR A 151 6.99 12.37 1.97
CA TYR A 151 6.79 13.56 1.15
C TYR A 151 6.89 13.23 -0.35
N LEU A 152 7.90 12.46 -0.76
CA LEU A 152 8.07 12.03 -2.15
C LEU A 152 6.92 11.12 -2.63
N ILE A 153 6.43 10.24 -1.74
CA ILE A 153 5.25 9.42 -2.01
C ILE A 153 4.02 10.30 -2.25
N GLY A 154 3.86 11.37 -1.47
CA GLY A 154 2.86 12.41 -1.67
C GLY A 154 2.90 13.05 -3.04
N LEU A 155 4.07 13.56 -3.42
CA LEU A 155 4.28 14.18 -4.74
C LEU A 155 3.95 13.21 -5.89
N ASN A 156 4.40 11.95 -5.74
CA ASN A 156 4.09 10.90 -6.71
C ASN A 156 2.58 10.63 -6.80
N ALA A 157 1.90 10.58 -5.66
CA ALA A 157 0.45 10.40 -5.61
C ALA A 157 -0.26 11.57 -6.32
N THR A 158 0.08 12.82 -5.99
CA THR A 158 -0.49 14.02 -6.62
C THR A 158 -0.31 14.00 -8.14
N PHE A 159 0.88 13.61 -8.63
CA PHE A 159 1.13 13.51 -10.07
C PHE A 159 0.35 12.37 -10.76
N LEU A 160 0.22 11.21 -10.12
CA LEU A 160 -0.42 10.01 -10.69
C LEU A 160 -1.94 9.92 -10.44
N GLN A 161 -2.54 10.91 -9.80
CA GLN A 161 -3.96 10.94 -9.51
C GLN A 161 -4.79 10.76 -10.80
N LYS A 162 -5.81 9.89 -10.78
CA LYS A 162 -6.80 9.79 -11.88
C LYS A 162 -7.68 11.04 -11.95
N SER A 163 -8.30 11.30 -13.12
CA SER A 163 -9.17 12.47 -13.34
C SER A 163 -10.14 12.72 -12.18
N ARG A 164 -10.32 13.99 -11.81
CA ARG A 164 -11.13 14.47 -10.67
C ARG A 164 -12.65 14.26 -10.85
N GLU A 165 -13.08 13.38 -11.74
CA GLU A 165 -14.48 13.29 -12.21
C GLU A 165 -15.44 12.62 -11.21
N VAL A 166 -14.93 11.93 -10.18
CA VAL A 166 -15.76 11.38 -9.10
C VAL A 166 -15.30 11.99 -7.79
N GLU A 167 -15.93 13.09 -7.39
CA GLU A 167 -15.81 13.57 -6.02
C GLU A 167 -16.47 12.54 -5.09
N GLU A 168 -15.64 11.86 -4.30
CA GLU A 168 -16.15 10.94 -3.29
C GLU A 168 -16.87 11.72 -2.18
N ASP A 169 -17.95 11.14 -1.67
CA ASP A 169 -18.77 11.74 -0.62
C ASP A 169 -17.93 11.99 0.64
N MET A 170 -18.13 13.15 1.27
CA MET A 170 -17.36 13.55 2.46
C MET A 170 -17.59 12.62 3.64
N ASP A 171 -18.75 11.98 3.72
CA ASP A 171 -19.03 10.97 4.75
C ASP A 171 -18.13 9.74 4.59
N VAL A 172 -17.88 9.31 3.35
CA VAL A 172 -16.96 8.20 3.03
C VAL A 172 -15.52 8.59 3.35
N VAL A 173 -15.13 9.80 2.94
CA VAL A 173 -13.80 10.36 3.22
C VAL A 173 -13.55 10.39 4.73
N CYS A 174 -14.50 10.92 5.52
CA CYS A 174 -14.34 11.04 6.96
C CYS A 174 -14.34 9.67 7.66
N ALA A 175 -15.21 8.74 7.24
CA ALA A 175 -15.26 7.39 7.82
C ALA A 175 -13.95 6.61 7.62
N ALA A 176 -13.22 6.87 6.53
CA ALA A 176 -11.95 6.22 6.24
C ALA A 176 -10.73 6.89 6.89
N MET A 177 -10.88 8.07 7.50
CA MET A 177 -9.81 8.80 8.15
C MET A 177 -9.70 8.47 9.64
N ASP A 178 -8.46 8.50 10.16
CA ASP A 178 -8.20 8.23 11.57
C ASP A 178 -8.78 9.36 12.44
N ALA A 179 -9.35 9.03 13.59
CA ALA A 179 -10.01 9.98 14.49
C ALA A 179 -9.10 11.16 14.87
N ASP A 180 -7.81 10.90 15.10
CA ASP A 180 -6.81 11.91 15.40
C ASP A 180 -6.64 12.94 14.28
N THR A 181 -6.81 12.52 13.02
CA THR A 181 -6.70 13.41 11.87
C THR A 181 -7.91 14.32 11.75
N LEU A 182 -9.10 13.79 12.03
CA LEU A 182 -10.34 14.56 12.02
C LEU A 182 -10.40 15.61 13.15
N ALA A 183 -9.73 15.33 14.27
CA ALA A 183 -9.61 16.23 15.42
C ALA A 183 -8.59 17.38 15.23
N LEU A 184 -7.85 17.42 14.11
CA LEU A 184 -6.84 18.45 13.89
C LEU A 184 -7.47 19.83 13.64
N ASN A 185 -6.83 20.86 14.20
CA ASN A 185 -7.08 22.24 13.83
C ASN A 185 -6.51 22.52 12.42
N ASP A 186 -6.96 23.62 11.81
CA ASP A 186 -6.67 23.91 10.40
C ASP A 186 -5.17 24.11 10.13
N GLU A 187 -4.43 24.70 11.08
CA GLU A 187 -2.99 24.90 10.94
C GLU A 187 -2.21 23.57 10.99
N ARG A 188 -2.57 22.67 11.90
CA ARG A 188 -1.95 21.33 11.97
C ARG A 188 -2.34 20.47 10.77
N LEU A 189 -3.56 20.61 10.25
CA LEU A 189 -4.00 19.91 9.05
C LEU A 189 -3.21 20.36 7.82
N LYS A 190 -3.01 21.68 7.65
CA LYS A 190 -2.12 22.23 6.61
C LYS A 190 -0.70 21.71 6.75
N ARG A 191 -0.17 21.69 7.98
CA ARG A 191 1.17 21.14 8.25
C ARG A 191 1.26 19.66 7.92
N LYS A 192 0.23 18.86 8.21
CA LYS A 192 0.15 17.44 7.87
C LYS A 192 0.14 17.24 6.35
N CYS A 193 -0.62 18.03 5.60
CA CYS A 193 -0.63 17.99 4.14
C CYS A 193 0.75 18.33 3.57
N ARG A 194 1.40 19.40 4.05
CA ARG A 194 2.75 19.78 3.61
C ARG A 194 3.78 18.68 3.85
N HIS A 195 3.82 18.11 5.06
CA HIS A 195 4.73 16.99 5.38
C HIS A 195 4.46 15.74 4.55
N ALA A 196 3.21 15.54 4.16
CA ALA A 196 2.79 14.44 3.31
C ALA A 196 2.98 14.72 1.81
N GLY A 197 3.60 15.85 1.40
CA GLY A 197 3.81 16.20 0.00
C GLY A 197 2.53 16.56 -0.77
N LEU A 198 1.50 17.04 -0.07
CA LEU A 198 0.20 17.39 -0.63
C LEU A 198 -0.03 18.91 -0.62
N VAL A 199 -0.78 19.40 -1.61
CA VAL A 199 -1.22 20.79 -1.66
C VAL A 199 -1.99 21.16 -0.40
N ALA A 200 -1.57 22.21 0.30
CA ALA A 200 -2.17 22.67 1.55
C ALA A 200 -3.13 23.87 1.38
N ALA A 201 -3.31 24.36 0.14
CA ALA A 201 -4.26 25.42 -0.20
C ALA A 201 -5.69 24.87 -0.36
N GLY A 202 -6.71 25.66 -0.05
CA GLY A 202 -8.13 25.29 -0.20
C GLY A 202 -8.87 25.10 1.13
N SER A 203 -10.06 24.53 1.04
CA SER A 203 -10.92 24.27 2.20
C SER A 203 -10.42 23.07 3.02
N LYS A 204 -10.96 22.92 4.23
CA LYS A 204 -10.71 21.75 5.07
C LYS A 204 -11.10 20.43 4.38
N HIS A 205 -12.18 20.45 3.61
CA HIS A 205 -12.66 19.30 2.86
C HIS A 205 -11.69 18.90 1.75
N ASP A 206 -11.09 19.87 1.05
CA ASP A 206 -10.09 19.59 0.00
C ASP A 206 -8.85 18.91 0.57
N MET A 207 -8.39 19.36 1.74
CA MET A 207 -7.28 18.73 2.45
C MET A 207 -7.61 17.29 2.87
N TYR A 208 -8.81 17.04 3.38
CA TYR A 208 -9.24 15.68 3.74
C TYR A 208 -9.33 14.76 2.52
N ARG A 209 -9.87 15.24 1.39
CA ARG A 209 -9.91 14.48 0.14
C ARG A 209 -8.51 14.10 -0.35
N ARG A 210 -7.54 15.02 -0.29
CA ARG A 210 -6.15 14.75 -0.67
C ARG A 210 -5.48 13.75 0.26
N LEU A 211 -5.71 13.86 1.57
CA LEU A 211 -5.18 12.89 2.54
C LEU A 211 -5.80 11.50 2.36
N TYR A 212 -7.10 11.44 2.10
CA TYR A 212 -7.80 10.19 1.77
C TYR A 212 -7.28 9.58 0.46
N MET A 213 -7.12 10.40 -0.58
CA MET A 213 -6.51 9.98 -1.84
C MET A 213 -5.10 9.41 -1.61
N LEU A 214 -4.27 10.07 -0.80
CA LEU A 214 -2.94 9.58 -0.47
C LEU A 214 -3.02 8.23 0.26
N LYS A 215 -3.92 8.08 1.23
CA LYS A 215 -4.17 6.81 1.93
C LYS A 215 -4.59 5.70 0.97
N LYS A 216 -5.41 6.02 -0.04
CA LYS A 216 -5.82 5.08 -1.10
C LYS A 216 -4.66 4.72 -2.01
N PHE A 217 -3.80 5.69 -2.36
CA PHE A 217 -2.61 5.48 -3.18
C PHE A 217 -1.54 4.64 -2.49
N THR A 218 -1.36 4.83 -1.17
CA THR A 218 -0.40 4.09 -0.35
C THR A 218 -0.96 2.82 0.27
N SER A 219 -2.25 2.52 0.05
CA SER A 219 -2.89 1.33 0.57
C SER A 219 -2.16 0.09 0.06
N SER A 220 -1.71 -0.74 1.00
CA SER A 220 -1.05 -2.01 0.68
C SER A 220 -1.99 -2.87 -0.15
N ILE A 221 -1.48 -3.45 -1.24
CA ILE A 221 -2.21 -4.42 -2.05
C ILE A 221 -2.67 -5.64 -1.22
N LEU A 222 -1.95 -5.97 -0.13
CA LEU A 222 -2.35 -7.01 0.82
C LEU A 222 -3.65 -6.66 1.56
N ALA A 223 -3.96 -5.38 1.72
CA ALA A 223 -5.20 -4.90 2.34
C ALA A 223 -6.35 -4.68 1.34
N TYR A 224 -6.11 -4.86 0.04
CA TYR A 224 -7.07 -4.52 -1.00
C TYR A 224 -8.39 -5.32 -0.88
N ASN A 225 -8.30 -6.63 -0.64
CA ASN A 225 -9.47 -7.48 -0.47
C ASN A 225 -9.89 -7.67 0.99
N GLY A 226 -8.95 -7.46 1.92
CA GLY A 226 -9.09 -7.85 3.32
C GLY A 226 -9.06 -9.36 3.52
N ALA A 227 -8.49 -9.80 4.63
CA ALA A 227 -8.43 -11.20 4.98
C ALA A 227 -8.16 -11.36 6.46
N ALA A 228 -8.69 -12.43 7.04
CA ALA A 228 -8.30 -12.90 8.34
C ALA A 228 -8.17 -14.40 8.30
N VAL A 229 -6.97 -14.87 8.58
CA VAL A 229 -6.64 -16.28 8.70
C VAL A 229 -5.89 -16.48 9.99
N ILE A 230 -6.27 -17.50 10.74
CA ILE A 230 -5.66 -17.86 12.02
C ILE A 230 -5.47 -19.37 12.08
N ALA A 231 -4.39 -19.83 12.69
CA ALA A 231 -4.27 -21.22 13.12
C ALA A 231 -3.73 -21.32 14.54
N MET A 232 -4.18 -22.35 15.25
CA MET A 232 -3.83 -22.62 16.64
C MET A 232 -3.45 -24.09 16.81
N ALA A 233 -2.44 -24.35 17.64
CA ALA A 233 -2.01 -25.67 18.02
C ALA A 233 -2.71 -26.10 19.32
N GLY A 234 -3.21 -27.33 19.36
CA GLY A 234 -3.73 -27.94 20.58
C GLY A 234 -3.08 -29.29 20.84
N LYS A 235 -3.63 -30.03 21.79
CA LYS A 235 -3.11 -31.35 22.16
C LYS A 235 -3.45 -32.37 21.07
N ASN A 236 -2.43 -32.80 20.34
CA ASN A 236 -2.54 -33.71 19.19
C ASN A 236 -3.58 -33.25 18.15
N CYS A 237 -3.84 -31.95 18.07
CA CYS A 237 -4.81 -31.37 17.16
C CYS A 237 -4.33 -30.00 16.68
N VAL A 238 -4.84 -29.59 15.53
CA VAL A 238 -4.59 -28.27 14.96
C VAL A 238 -5.89 -27.71 14.41
N ALA A 239 -6.11 -26.42 14.63
CA ALA A 239 -7.26 -25.69 14.09
C ALA A 239 -6.77 -24.57 13.16
N ILE A 240 -7.47 -24.35 12.06
CA ILE A 240 -7.28 -23.22 11.17
C ILE A 240 -8.65 -22.60 10.84
N ALA A 241 -8.74 -21.28 10.88
CA ALA A 241 -9.97 -20.57 10.61
C ALA A 241 -9.74 -19.39 9.68
N SER A 242 -10.75 -19.05 8.88
CA SER A 242 -10.73 -17.85 8.05
C SER A 242 -12.10 -17.19 7.94
N ASP A 243 -12.10 -15.88 7.68
CA ASP A 243 -13.29 -15.15 7.30
C ASP A 243 -13.73 -15.48 5.85
N THR A 244 -14.98 -15.18 5.51
CA THR A 244 -15.57 -15.53 4.21
C THR A 244 -15.81 -14.32 3.30
N ARG A 245 -15.41 -13.11 3.73
CA ARG A 245 -15.54 -11.90 2.93
C ARG A 245 -14.61 -11.93 1.71
N LEU A 246 -15.13 -11.51 0.57
CA LEU A 246 -14.34 -10.93 -0.52
C LEU A 246 -14.82 -9.50 -0.72
N GLY A 247 -13.94 -8.53 -0.52
CA GLY A 247 -14.25 -7.14 -0.80
C GLY A 247 -13.27 -6.48 -1.75
N VAL A 248 -13.58 -5.24 -2.11
CA VAL A 248 -12.65 -4.26 -2.66
C VAL A 248 -12.72 -3.08 -1.72
N GLN A 249 -11.74 -2.99 -0.83
CA GLN A 249 -11.71 -2.02 0.27
C GLN A 249 -13.04 -2.09 1.07
N GLY A 250 -13.74 -0.96 1.19
CA GLY A 250 -15.01 -0.87 1.93
C GLY A 250 -16.19 -1.60 1.27
N GLN A 251 -16.12 -1.95 -0.01
CA GLN A 251 -17.21 -2.62 -0.71
C GLN A 251 -17.11 -4.14 -0.58
N THR A 252 -18.19 -4.82 -0.19
CA THR A 252 -18.26 -6.29 -0.20
C THR A 252 -18.73 -6.76 -1.58
N ILE A 253 -18.02 -7.73 -2.17
CA ILE A 253 -18.36 -8.38 -3.45
C ILE A 253 -19.04 -9.72 -3.21
N ALA A 254 -18.47 -10.55 -2.34
CA ALA A 254 -18.99 -11.87 -2.01
C ALA A 254 -18.78 -12.20 -0.52
N THR A 255 -19.57 -13.16 -0.03
CA THR A 255 -19.60 -13.56 1.39
C THR A 255 -19.22 -15.03 1.62
N ASP A 256 -18.73 -15.71 0.58
CA ASP A 256 -18.39 -17.14 0.54
C ASP A 256 -17.00 -17.41 -0.06
N PHE A 257 -16.05 -16.47 0.07
CA PHE A 257 -14.72 -16.61 -0.50
C PHE A 257 -13.82 -17.55 0.32
N GLN A 258 -13.27 -18.56 -0.33
CA GLN A 258 -12.41 -19.56 0.30
C GLN A 258 -10.97 -19.08 0.44
N LYS A 259 -10.46 -19.05 1.68
CA LYS A 259 -9.06 -18.71 2.00
C LYS A 259 -8.27 -19.88 2.59
N VAL A 260 -8.96 -20.91 3.10
CA VAL A 260 -8.36 -22.12 3.65
C VAL A 260 -8.58 -23.30 2.69
N PHE A 261 -7.49 -23.98 2.38
CA PHE A 261 -7.43 -25.09 1.43
C PHE A 261 -6.87 -26.33 2.13
N ARG A 262 -7.58 -27.46 2.00
CA ARG A 262 -7.06 -28.76 2.41
C ARG A 262 -6.12 -29.26 1.31
N LEU A 263 -4.86 -29.51 1.66
CA LEU A 263 -3.88 -30.01 0.71
C LEU A 263 -3.75 -31.54 0.78
N ASN A 264 -3.60 -32.06 1.99
CA ASN A 264 -3.47 -33.50 2.28
C ASN A 264 -4.45 -33.89 3.40
N ASP A 265 -4.40 -35.14 3.84
CA ASP A 265 -5.23 -35.59 4.96
C ASP A 265 -4.84 -34.94 6.30
N LYS A 266 -3.55 -34.61 6.46
CA LYS A 266 -2.97 -34.05 7.68
C LYS A 266 -2.54 -32.57 7.57
N THR A 267 -2.86 -31.86 6.49
CA THR A 267 -2.31 -30.50 6.29
C THR A 267 -3.27 -29.56 5.57
N PHE A 268 -3.39 -28.36 6.13
CA PHE A 268 -4.12 -27.22 5.62
C PHE A 268 -3.18 -26.08 5.25
N LEU A 269 -3.63 -25.31 4.27
CA LEU A 269 -3.01 -24.07 3.82
C LEU A 269 -4.03 -22.95 3.92
N GLY A 270 -3.70 -21.92 4.70
CA GLY A 270 -4.34 -20.62 4.65
C GLY A 270 -3.59 -19.69 3.71
N LEU A 271 -4.30 -18.92 2.90
CA LEU A 271 -3.74 -17.85 2.09
C LEU A 271 -4.50 -16.56 2.38
N ALA A 272 -3.82 -15.60 3.00
CA ALA A 272 -4.31 -14.24 3.18
C ALA A 272 -3.65 -13.31 2.14
N GLY A 273 -4.30 -12.18 1.79
CA GLY A 273 -3.76 -11.19 0.84
C GLY A 273 -4.65 -10.97 -0.39
N LEU A 274 -4.03 -10.76 -1.55
CA LEU A 274 -4.70 -10.45 -2.81
C LEU A 274 -5.48 -11.65 -3.35
N ALA A 275 -6.78 -11.49 -3.60
CA ALA A 275 -7.68 -12.59 -3.94
C ALA A 275 -7.29 -13.34 -5.23
N THR A 276 -6.76 -12.63 -6.24
CA THR A 276 -6.30 -13.23 -7.50
C THR A 276 -5.10 -14.15 -7.28
N ASP A 277 -4.20 -13.75 -6.39
CA ASP A 277 -3.00 -14.50 -6.08
C ASP A 277 -3.34 -15.69 -5.19
N VAL A 278 -4.28 -15.54 -4.24
CA VAL A 278 -4.84 -16.65 -3.46
C VAL A 278 -5.34 -17.79 -4.37
N GLN A 279 -6.11 -17.46 -5.41
CA GLN A 279 -6.62 -18.44 -6.36
C GLN A 279 -5.50 -19.07 -7.21
N SER A 280 -4.57 -18.25 -7.69
CA SER A 280 -3.47 -18.72 -8.56
C SER A 280 -2.48 -19.61 -7.79
N VAL A 281 -2.07 -19.18 -6.61
CA VAL A 281 -1.11 -19.89 -5.75
C VAL A 281 -1.72 -21.18 -5.21
N SER A 282 -2.99 -21.20 -4.80
CA SER A 282 -3.64 -22.44 -4.33
C SER A 282 -3.72 -23.51 -5.43
N GLN A 283 -4.05 -23.13 -6.66
CA GLN A 283 -4.06 -24.04 -7.81
C GLN A 283 -2.65 -24.55 -8.15
N LEU A 284 -1.66 -23.65 -8.16
CA LEU A 284 -0.27 -23.99 -8.42
C LEU A 284 0.31 -24.95 -7.37
N LEU A 285 0.05 -24.69 -6.09
CA LEU A 285 0.48 -25.56 -5.00
C LEU A 285 -0.18 -26.93 -5.09
N ARG A 286 -1.49 -26.98 -5.37
CA ARG A 286 -2.19 -28.25 -5.58
C ARG A 286 -1.59 -29.07 -6.71
N PHE A 287 -1.22 -28.42 -7.83
CA PHE A 287 -0.50 -29.06 -8.92
C PHE A 287 0.86 -29.61 -8.48
N LYS A 288 1.69 -28.78 -7.83
CA LYS A 288 3.02 -29.20 -7.34
C LYS A 288 2.93 -30.37 -6.35
N LEU A 289 1.94 -30.37 -5.47
CA LEU A 289 1.73 -31.45 -4.50
C LEU A 289 1.26 -32.76 -5.14
N ASN A 290 0.36 -32.71 -6.12
CA ASN A 290 -0.04 -33.90 -6.85
C ASN A 290 1.16 -34.52 -7.59
N MET A 291 1.99 -33.70 -8.22
CA MET A 291 3.22 -34.16 -8.87
C MET A 291 4.21 -34.77 -7.89
N TYR A 292 4.38 -34.17 -6.71
CA TYR A 292 5.21 -34.72 -5.64
C TYR A 292 4.69 -36.09 -5.17
N LYS A 293 3.38 -36.20 -4.92
CA LYS A 293 2.74 -37.46 -4.48
C LYS A 293 2.89 -38.57 -5.52
N MET A 294 2.79 -38.24 -6.81
CA MET A 294 3.00 -39.21 -7.90
C MET A 294 4.47 -39.64 -8.03
N ARG A 295 5.42 -38.73 -7.83
CA ARG A 295 6.85 -39.01 -8.00
C ARG A 295 7.45 -39.78 -6.82
N GLU A 296 7.06 -39.42 -5.61
CA GLU A 296 7.64 -39.95 -4.36
C GLU A 296 6.78 -41.03 -3.73
N GLU A 297 5.58 -41.30 -4.29
CA GLU A 297 4.58 -42.25 -3.79
C GLU A 297 4.20 -42.05 -2.31
N ARG A 298 4.41 -40.84 -1.78
CA ARG A 298 4.15 -40.48 -0.38
C ARG A 298 3.57 -39.08 -0.27
N GLU A 299 2.81 -38.85 0.80
CA GLU A 299 2.30 -37.53 1.09
C GLU A 299 3.41 -36.58 1.59
N ILE A 300 3.31 -35.30 1.23
CA ILE A 300 4.26 -34.31 1.71
C ILE A 300 4.05 -34.05 3.22
N LYS A 301 5.15 -33.94 3.97
CA LYS A 301 5.11 -33.56 5.40
C LYS A 301 4.89 -32.05 5.51
N ALA A 302 4.20 -31.58 6.55
CA ALA A 302 3.89 -30.16 6.74
C ALA A 302 5.15 -29.26 6.75
N LYS A 303 6.24 -29.73 7.39
CA LYS A 303 7.55 -29.03 7.37
C LYS A 303 8.16 -28.93 5.97
N THR A 304 8.06 -29.99 5.17
CA THR A 304 8.56 -29.99 3.79
C THR A 304 7.71 -29.12 2.88
N LEU A 305 6.40 -29.10 3.10
CA LEU A 305 5.48 -28.19 2.42
C LEU A 305 5.85 -26.72 2.70
N SER A 306 6.15 -26.40 3.96
CA SER A 306 6.58 -25.07 4.37
C SER A 306 7.79 -24.59 3.56
N ALA A 307 8.85 -25.41 3.52
CA ALA A 307 10.05 -25.11 2.73
C ALA A 307 9.77 -25.02 1.22
N LEU A 308 8.84 -25.82 0.68
CA LEU A 308 8.45 -25.74 -0.73
C LEU A 308 7.77 -24.40 -1.06
N ILE A 309 6.88 -23.93 -0.17
CA ILE A 309 6.19 -22.65 -0.34
C ILE A 309 7.18 -21.50 -0.21
N SER A 310 8.08 -21.53 0.79
CA SER A 310 9.12 -20.51 0.96
C SER A 310 9.93 -20.31 -0.33
N ASN A 311 10.41 -21.40 -0.93
CA ASN A 311 11.14 -21.33 -2.20
C ASN A 311 10.28 -20.80 -3.36
N LEU A 312 9.01 -21.24 -3.47
CA LEU A 312 8.08 -20.76 -4.49
C LEU A 312 7.84 -19.24 -4.39
N MET A 313 7.72 -18.71 -3.17
CA MET A 313 7.52 -17.28 -2.94
C MET A 313 8.81 -16.51 -3.27
N TYR A 314 9.96 -17.04 -2.86
CA TYR A 314 11.26 -16.41 -3.08
C TYR A 314 11.67 -16.38 -4.57
N GLU A 315 11.30 -17.39 -5.37
CA GLU A 315 11.47 -17.40 -6.84
C GLU A 315 10.90 -16.12 -7.50
N LYS A 316 9.88 -15.52 -6.89
CA LYS A 316 9.21 -14.30 -7.35
C LYS A 316 9.62 -13.05 -6.56
N ARG A 317 10.82 -12.99 -5.99
CA ARG A 317 11.28 -11.86 -5.14
C ARG A 317 11.05 -10.45 -5.73
N PHE A 318 11.28 -10.23 -7.03
CA PHE A 318 11.14 -8.91 -7.67
C PHE A 318 9.73 -8.61 -8.22
N GLY A 319 8.80 -9.54 -8.02
CA GLY A 319 7.38 -9.41 -8.35
C GLY A 319 6.62 -10.47 -7.56
N PRO A 320 6.53 -10.29 -6.23
CA PRO A 320 6.07 -11.33 -5.32
C PRO A 320 4.60 -11.66 -5.55
N TRP A 321 4.21 -12.87 -5.16
CA TRP A 321 2.81 -13.15 -4.93
C TRP A 321 2.38 -12.37 -3.69
N PHE A 322 1.33 -11.56 -3.81
CA PHE A 322 0.81 -10.77 -2.70
C PHE A 322 -0.09 -11.61 -1.81
N VAL A 323 0.50 -12.66 -1.25
CA VAL A 323 -0.13 -13.54 -0.27
C VAL A 323 0.78 -13.77 0.91
N GLU A 324 0.17 -14.02 2.06
CA GLU A 324 0.80 -14.45 3.30
C GLU A 324 0.36 -15.89 3.56
N PRO A 325 1.19 -16.88 3.18
CA PRO A 325 0.88 -18.27 3.37
C PRO A 325 0.96 -18.68 4.84
N LEU A 326 0.03 -19.53 5.24
CA LEU A 326 -0.05 -20.13 6.56
C LEU A 326 -0.21 -21.64 6.39
N VAL A 327 0.71 -22.41 6.95
CA VAL A 327 0.67 -23.88 6.96
C VAL A 327 0.29 -24.35 8.35
N ALA A 328 -0.77 -25.16 8.42
CA ALA A 328 -1.23 -25.79 9.65
C ALA A 328 -1.43 -27.29 9.41
N GLY A 329 -0.79 -28.15 10.20
CA GLY A 329 -0.91 -29.58 10.02
C GLY A 329 -0.44 -30.39 11.21
N LEU A 330 -0.60 -31.71 11.12
CA LEU A 330 -0.05 -32.65 12.07
C LEU A 330 1.16 -33.37 11.46
N THR A 331 2.19 -33.57 12.28
CA THR A 331 3.33 -34.43 11.94
C THR A 331 2.93 -35.91 11.97
N GLU A 332 3.86 -36.80 11.61
CA GLU A 332 3.65 -38.24 11.70
C GLU A 332 3.40 -38.69 13.16
N ASP A 333 4.06 -38.04 14.12
CA ASP A 333 3.91 -38.26 15.56
C ASP A 333 2.71 -37.51 16.16
N ASN A 334 1.79 -37.03 15.32
CA ASN A 334 0.60 -36.25 15.67
C ASN A 334 0.88 -34.95 16.44
N GLN A 335 2.13 -34.47 16.43
CA GLN A 335 2.45 -33.16 16.98
C GLN A 335 2.01 -32.07 16.01
N PRO A 336 1.36 -31.00 16.49
CA PRO A 336 0.96 -29.88 15.66
C PRO A 336 2.18 -29.17 15.08
N PHE A 337 2.06 -28.74 13.83
CA PHE A 337 3.05 -27.94 13.14
C PHE A 337 2.36 -26.73 12.54
N LEU A 338 2.82 -25.54 12.93
CA LEU A 338 2.38 -24.26 12.43
C LEU A 338 3.56 -23.50 11.82
N SER A 339 3.34 -22.95 10.64
CA SER A 339 4.26 -22.00 10.02
C SER A 339 3.49 -20.90 9.32
N SER A 340 3.94 -19.66 9.45
CA SER A 340 3.50 -18.56 8.60
C SER A 340 4.68 -18.03 7.79
N MET A 341 4.37 -17.32 6.71
CA MET A 341 5.36 -16.69 5.83
C MET A 341 4.90 -15.31 5.38
N ASP A 342 5.86 -14.42 5.17
CA ASP A 342 5.60 -13.16 4.46
C ASP A 342 5.46 -13.39 2.94
N CYS A 343 5.15 -12.33 2.19
CA CYS A 343 5.06 -12.37 0.73
C CYS A 343 6.40 -12.66 0.00
N LEU A 344 7.52 -12.71 0.73
CA LEU A 344 8.83 -13.06 0.20
C LEU A 344 9.22 -14.52 0.49
N GLY A 345 8.46 -15.22 1.34
CA GLY A 345 8.72 -16.60 1.74
C GLY A 345 9.60 -16.75 2.98
N CYS A 346 9.73 -15.73 3.83
CA CYS A 346 10.43 -15.84 5.11
C CYS A 346 9.62 -16.71 6.07
N GLU A 347 10.12 -17.89 6.43
CA GLU A 347 9.41 -18.83 7.29
C GLU A 347 9.50 -18.45 8.77
N MET A 348 8.35 -18.36 9.43
CA MET A 348 8.23 -18.25 10.88
C MET A 348 7.54 -19.50 11.43
N PHE A 349 8.23 -20.21 12.32
CA PHE A 349 7.68 -21.37 13.03
C PHE A 349 7.23 -20.99 14.43
N THR A 350 6.08 -21.52 14.85
CA THR A 350 5.57 -21.32 16.21
C THR A 350 4.91 -22.58 16.73
N LYS A 351 4.77 -22.64 18.06
CA LYS A 351 4.11 -23.75 18.77
C LYS A 351 2.71 -23.39 19.26
N ASP A 352 2.34 -22.12 19.21
CA ASP A 352 1.14 -21.61 19.88
C ASP A 352 0.04 -21.32 18.86
N TYR A 353 0.15 -20.18 18.17
CA TYR A 353 -0.77 -19.75 17.13
C TYR A 353 -0.08 -18.84 16.11
N VAL A 354 -0.67 -18.73 14.93
CA VAL A 354 -0.25 -17.84 13.84
C VAL A 354 -1.45 -17.07 13.31
N CYS A 355 -1.24 -15.82 12.94
CA CYS A 355 -2.23 -14.95 12.33
C CYS A 355 -1.70 -14.46 10.97
N ALA A 356 -2.58 -14.17 10.03
CA ALA A 356 -2.25 -13.58 8.74
C ALA A 356 -3.42 -12.75 8.18
N GLY A 357 -3.10 -11.74 7.37
CA GLY A 357 -4.07 -10.83 6.77
C GLY A 357 -4.27 -9.52 7.53
N THR A 358 -5.25 -8.73 7.10
CA THR A 358 -5.44 -7.35 7.58
C THR A 358 -5.83 -7.25 9.06
N MET A 359 -6.41 -8.31 9.63
CA MET A 359 -6.82 -8.36 11.03
C MET A 359 -5.76 -8.95 11.97
N GLU A 360 -4.51 -9.09 11.52
CA GLU A 360 -3.44 -9.70 12.32
C GLU A 360 -3.34 -9.10 13.73
N GLU A 361 -3.27 -7.77 13.86
CA GLU A 361 -3.17 -7.10 15.18
C GLU A 361 -4.36 -7.41 16.10
N ALA A 362 -5.59 -7.39 15.56
CA ALA A 362 -6.80 -7.66 16.32
C ALA A 362 -6.89 -9.15 16.72
N LEU A 363 -6.42 -10.06 15.87
CA LEU A 363 -6.33 -11.48 16.17
C LEU A 363 -5.30 -11.72 17.27
N HIS A 364 -4.11 -11.14 17.19
CA HIS A 364 -3.06 -11.31 18.20
C HIS A 364 -3.56 -10.96 19.60
N GLY A 365 -4.18 -9.80 19.80
CA GLY A 365 -4.68 -9.41 21.13
C GLY A 365 -5.71 -10.37 21.73
N MET A 366 -6.58 -10.95 20.88
CA MET A 366 -7.55 -11.96 21.33
C MET A 366 -6.91 -13.32 21.60
N CYS A 367 -5.96 -13.73 20.76
CA CYS A 367 -5.25 -15.00 20.91
C CYS A 367 -4.42 -15.03 22.18
N GLU A 368 -3.69 -13.95 22.49
CA GLU A 368 -2.91 -13.83 23.72
C GLU A 368 -3.77 -13.97 24.98
N SER A 369 -5.03 -13.54 24.90
CA SER A 369 -5.95 -13.56 26.05
C SER A 369 -6.64 -14.91 26.23
N LEU A 370 -6.98 -15.61 25.14
CA LEU A 370 -7.81 -16.81 25.18
C LEU A 370 -7.02 -18.12 25.01
N PHE A 371 -5.90 -18.09 24.30
CA PHE A 371 -5.11 -19.28 24.01
C PHE A 371 -4.52 -19.90 25.29
N ARG A 372 -4.53 -21.23 25.35
CA ARG A 372 -3.83 -22.00 26.37
C ARG A 372 -3.13 -23.18 25.70
N PRO A 373 -1.93 -23.54 26.14
CA PRO A 373 -1.26 -24.76 25.67
C PRO A 373 -2.12 -26.01 25.91
N ASP A 374 -1.98 -27.00 25.04
CA ASP A 374 -2.56 -28.34 25.18
C ASP A 374 -4.10 -28.40 25.30
N MET A 375 -4.81 -27.46 24.66
CA MET A 375 -6.27 -27.51 24.54
C MET A 375 -6.76 -28.76 23.80
N GLU A 376 -7.86 -29.34 24.29
CA GLU A 376 -8.56 -30.43 23.59
C GLU A 376 -9.30 -29.89 22.35
N PRO A 377 -9.66 -30.74 21.36
CA PRO A 377 -10.19 -30.30 20.07
C PRO A 377 -11.43 -29.39 20.16
N GLU A 378 -12.36 -29.68 21.09
CA GLU A 378 -13.56 -28.88 21.32
C GLU A 378 -13.27 -27.52 21.96
N ASP A 379 -12.32 -27.46 22.90
CA ASP A 379 -11.91 -26.20 23.54
C ASP A 379 -11.14 -25.31 22.55
N LEU A 380 -10.31 -25.94 21.70
CA LEU A 380 -9.58 -25.27 20.64
C LEU A 380 -10.55 -24.68 19.60
N PHE A 381 -11.62 -25.42 19.26
CA PHE A 381 -12.69 -24.93 18.38
C PHE A 381 -13.33 -23.66 18.93
N GLU A 382 -13.70 -23.67 20.21
CA GLU A 382 -14.38 -22.55 20.83
C GLU A 382 -13.46 -21.33 20.88
N THR A 383 -12.22 -21.53 21.30
CA THR A 383 -11.19 -20.49 21.41
C THR A 383 -10.94 -19.81 20.06
N ILE A 384 -10.64 -20.58 19.00
CA ILE A 384 -10.36 -20.01 17.68
C ILE A 384 -11.58 -19.31 17.08
N SER A 385 -12.79 -19.83 17.35
CA SER A 385 -14.05 -19.22 16.89
C SER A 385 -14.29 -17.87 17.56
N GLN A 386 -14.04 -17.77 18.87
CA GLN A 386 -14.18 -16.52 19.61
C GLN A 386 -13.14 -15.48 19.18
N CYS A 387 -11.89 -15.90 18.96
CA CYS A 387 -10.84 -15.02 18.43
C CYS A 387 -11.23 -14.44 17.07
N LEU A 388 -11.63 -15.29 16.13
CA LEU A 388 -11.98 -14.85 14.78
C LEU A 388 -13.20 -13.92 14.78
N LEU A 389 -14.30 -14.30 15.46
CA LEU A 389 -15.51 -13.48 15.49
C LEU A 389 -15.31 -12.15 16.21
N SER A 390 -14.48 -12.11 17.25
CA SER A 390 -14.16 -10.87 17.95
C SER A 390 -13.33 -9.94 17.07
N ALA A 391 -12.33 -10.48 16.36
CA ALA A 391 -11.53 -9.73 15.41
C ALA A 391 -12.38 -9.19 14.25
N CYS A 392 -13.29 -10.00 13.69
CA CYS A 392 -14.22 -9.59 12.61
C CYS A 392 -15.12 -8.39 12.97
N ASN A 393 -15.26 -8.02 14.25
CA ASN A 393 -16.01 -6.82 14.65
C ASN A 393 -15.13 -5.56 14.78
N ARG A 394 -13.81 -5.69 14.62
CA ARG A 394 -12.84 -4.60 14.77
C ARG A 394 -12.35 -4.03 13.44
N ASP A 395 -12.43 -4.82 12.36
CA ASP A 395 -12.06 -4.41 11.00
C ASP A 395 -13.27 -4.56 10.06
N ALA A 396 -13.39 -3.65 9.09
CA ALA A 396 -14.43 -3.67 8.07
C ALA A 396 -13.97 -4.41 6.79
N LEU A 397 -12.67 -4.70 6.65
CA LEU A 397 -12.09 -5.34 5.47
C LEU A 397 -12.21 -6.87 5.49
N ALA A 398 -12.33 -7.50 6.65
CA ALA A 398 -12.53 -8.93 6.80
C ALA A 398 -13.78 -9.22 7.64
N GLY A 399 -14.49 -10.32 7.36
CA GLY A 399 -15.70 -10.65 8.12
C GLY A 399 -16.71 -11.56 7.41
N TRP A 400 -18.00 -11.25 7.65
CA TRP A 400 -19.16 -12.05 7.23
C TRP A 400 -19.25 -13.46 7.83
N GLY A 401 -18.67 -13.64 9.02
CA GLY A 401 -18.58 -14.92 9.71
C GLY A 401 -17.21 -15.55 9.53
N GLY A 402 -17.15 -16.87 9.62
CA GLY A 402 -15.93 -17.60 9.38
C GLY A 402 -16.15 -19.09 9.19
N VAL A 403 -15.14 -19.76 8.67
CA VAL A 403 -15.07 -21.22 8.59
C VAL A 403 -13.91 -21.69 9.45
N VAL A 404 -14.17 -22.61 10.36
CA VAL A 404 -13.17 -23.24 11.21
C VAL A 404 -13.01 -24.69 10.79
N HIS A 405 -11.77 -25.10 10.58
CA HIS A 405 -11.34 -26.46 10.30
C HIS A 405 -10.52 -26.98 11.46
N ILE A 406 -10.85 -28.18 11.95
CA ILE A 406 -10.08 -28.86 12.99
C ILE A 406 -9.62 -30.21 12.45
N LEU A 407 -8.38 -30.53 12.77
CA LEU A 407 -7.74 -31.79 12.45
C LEU A 407 -7.28 -32.47 13.74
N TYR A 408 -7.76 -33.68 13.99
CA TYR A 408 -7.38 -34.52 15.13
C TYR A 408 -7.59 -36.01 14.81
N GLU A 409 -6.92 -36.89 15.57
CA GLU A 409 -7.09 -38.34 15.47
C GLU A 409 -8.26 -38.82 16.36
N MET A 410 -9.13 -39.70 15.84
CA MET A 410 -10.23 -40.26 16.64
C MET A 410 -9.84 -41.63 17.21
N SER A 411 -9.90 -41.81 18.53
CA SER A 411 -9.36 -42.99 19.23
C SER A 411 -10.05 -44.33 18.96
N ARG A 412 -11.12 -44.39 18.13
CA ARG A 412 -11.99 -45.58 18.02
C ARG A 412 -11.86 -46.43 16.75
N SER A 413 -11.06 -46.04 15.75
CA SER A 413 -10.64 -46.98 14.69
C SER A 413 -9.27 -46.58 14.15
N ARG A 414 -8.36 -47.55 14.06
CA ARG A 414 -7.03 -47.36 13.49
C ARG A 414 -7.16 -46.65 12.12
N ASN A 415 -6.40 -45.56 11.95
CA ASN A 415 -6.17 -44.83 10.70
C ASN A 415 -7.32 -43.96 10.14
N HIS A 416 -8.22 -43.40 10.97
CA HIS A 416 -9.25 -42.46 10.47
C HIS A 416 -9.08 -41.05 11.05
N TRP A 417 -8.84 -40.06 10.18
CA TRP A 417 -8.72 -38.65 10.53
C TRP A 417 -10.09 -37.98 10.49
N VAL A 418 -10.47 -37.30 11.58
CA VAL A 418 -11.73 -36.54 11.58
C VAL A 418 -11.41 -35.12 11.18
N HIS A 419 -12.01 -34.75 10.04
CA HIS A 419 -12.07 -33.36 9.62
C HIS A 419 -13.43 -32.78 9.96
N LEU A 420 -13.43 -31.74 10.79
CA LEU A 420 -14.63 -31.01 11.15
C LEU A 420 -14.54 -29.59 10.60
N ALA A 421 -15.38 -29.29 9.61
CA ALA A 421 -15.59 -27.92 9.15
C ALA A 421 -16.89 -27.36 9.72
N ARG A 422 -16.79 -26.26 10.48
CA ARG A 422 -17.95 -25.55 11.04
C ARG A 422 -17.95 -24.12 10.53
N VAL A 423 -19.09 -23.68 10.01
CA VAL A 423 -19.34 -22.25 9.76
C VAL A 423 -19.79 -21.62 11.05
N ILE A 424 -19.18 -20.49 11.37
CA ILE A 424 -19.51 -19.67 12.52
C ILE A 424 -20.15 -18.37 12.04
N HIS A 425 -21.35 -18.07 12.53
CA HIS A 425 -22.00 -16.77 12.36
C HIS A 425 -22.51 -16.28 13.71
N ARG A 426 -22.31 -14.99 13.98
CA ARG A 426 -22.84 -14.34 15.18
C ARG A 426 -24.26 -13.85 14.90
N THR A 427 -25.22 -14.32 15.69
CA THR A 427 -26.61 -13.81 15.71
C THR A 427 -26.86 -13.03 17.00
N PRO A 428 -27.96 -12.25 17.10
CA PRO A 428 -28.33 -11.57 18.35
C PRO A 428 -28.51 -12.51 19.55
N GLN A 429 -28.68 -13.81 19.30
CA GLN A 429 -28.91 -14.85 20.31
C GLN A 429 -27.63 -15.62 20.70
N GLY A 430 -26.48 -15.34 20.07
CA GLY A 430 -25.20 -16.01 20.34
C GLY A 430 -24.42 -16.40 19.08
N VAL A 431 -23.44 -17.29 19.22
CA VAL A 431 -22.70 -17.86 18.08
C VAL A 431 -23.45 -19.07 17.55
N THR A 432 -23.92 -19.00 16.31
CA THR A 432 -24.51 -20.15 15.61
C THR A 432 -23.43 -20.92 14.87
N THR A 433 -23.45 -22.24 15.01
CA THR A 433 -22.53 -23.14 14.31
C THR A 433 -23.32 -24.05 13.36
N LYS A 434 -22.87 -24.13 12.10
CA LYS A 434 -23.42 -25.08 11.13
C LYS A 434 -22.30 -25.99 10.65
N VAL A 435 -22.47 -27.30 10.84
CA VAL A 435 -21.50 -28.29 10.36
C VAL A 435 -21.64 -28.39 8.83
N LEU A 436 -20.57 -28.07 8.10
CA LEU A 436 -20.59 -28.08 6.62
C LEU A 436 -20.44 -29.48 6.04
N LYS A 437 -19.67 -30.36 6.70
CA LYS A 437 -19.45 -31.76 6.33
C LYS A 437 -18.65 -32.45 7.44
N THR A 438 -19.16 -33.56 7.95
CA THR A 438 -18.38 -34.61 8.63
C THR A 438 -18.13 -35.69 7.57
N ARG A 439 -16.93 -35.73 6.99
CA ARG A 439 -16.57 -36.86 6.12
C ARG A 439 -15.89 -37.91 7.00
N LYS A 440 -16.67 -38.93 7.39
CA LYS A 440 -16.12 -40.24 7.75
C LYS A 440 -15.90 -40.92 6.41
N ASP A 441 -14.68 -40.91 5.91
CA ASP A 441 -14.32 -41.83 4.82
C ASP A 441 -14.23 -43.26 5.38
#